data_AF-A0A257Q5M0-F1
#
_entry.id   AF-A0A257Q5M0-F1
#
_cell.length_a   1.000
_cell.length_b   1.000
_cell.length_c   1.000
_cell.angle_alpha   90.00
_cell.angle_beta   90.00
_cell.angle_gamma   90.00
#
_symmetry.space_group_name_H-M   'P 1'
#
loop_
_entity.id
_entity.type
_entity.pdbx_description
1 polymer ?
#
loop_
_entity_poly.entity_id
_entity_poly.type
_entity_poly.pdbx_seq_one_letter_code
_entity_poly.pdbx_strand_id
1 'polypeptide(L)' 'MDGQWLKVLGLVLIIEAMLPFISPKGYRQAMMQMAQTPDKALRAVALVALCVGAALVYFSR' A
#
# COMPACT_ATOMS: atom_id res chain seq x y z
N MET A 1 -20.37 -10.04 15.19
CA MET A 1 -19.47 -9.60 14.11
C MET A 1 -18.55 -8.55 14.72
N ASP A 2 -17.40 -9.00 15.21
CA ASP A 2 -16.54 -8.20 16.08
C ASP A 2 -15.91 -7.06 15.28
N GLY A 3 -16.03 -5.82 15.76
CA GLY A 3 -15.54 -4.59 15.08
C GLY A 3 -14.01 -4.52 14.89
N GLN A 4 -13.30 -5.64 14.98
CA GLN A 4 -11.86 -5.76 14.77
C GLN A 4 -11.47 -5.41 13.32
N TRP A 5 -12.27 -5.80 12.33
CA TRP A 5 -12.03 -5.43 10.93
C TRP A 5 -12.07 -3.91 10.70
N LEU A 6 -12.99 -3.21 11.37
CA LEU A 6 -13.07 -1.74 11.32
C LEU A 6 -11.81 -1.09 11.93
N LYS A 7 -11.24 -1.69 12.99
CA LYS A 7 -9.98 -1.20 13.58
C LYS A 7 -8.81 -1.39 12.62
N VAL A 8 -8.69 -2.55 11.98
CA VAL A 8 -7.62 -2.83 11.01
C VAL A 8 -7.73 -1.86 9.82
N LEU A 9 -8.93 -1.72 9.25
CA LEU A 9 -9.16 -0.76 8.16
C LEU A 9 -8.86 0.68 8.60
N GLY A 10 -9.29 1.09 9.79
CA GLY A 10 -9.00 2.42 10.34
C GLY A 10 -7.50 2.68 10.47
N LEU A 11 -6.72 1.70 10.95
CA LEU A 11 -5.27 1.82 11.05
C LEU A 11 -4.60 1.91 9.67
N VAL A 12 -5.01 1.10 8.70
CA VAL A 12 -4.49 1.18 7.33
C VAL A 12 -4.76 2.56 6.73
N LEU A 13 -5.97 3.10 6.91
CA LEU A 13 -6.34 4.45 6.43
C LEU A 13 -5.51 5.55 7.08
N ILE A 14 -5.27 5.48 8.40
CA ILE A 14 -4.41 6.45 9.09
C ILE A 14 -3.01 6.41 8.49
N ILE A 15 -2.43 5.21 8.33
CA ILE A 15 -1.06 5.04 7.82
C ILE A 15 -0.95 5.54 6.37
N GLU A 16 -1.90 5.19 5.50
CA GLU A 16 -1.99 5.67 4.12
C GLU A 16 -2.07 7.20 4.05
N ALA A 17 -2.85 7.83 4.93
CA ALA A 17 -3.07 9.27 4.94
C ALA A 17 -1.92 10.07 5.60
N MET A 18 -1.09 9.45 6.43
CA MET A 18 0.01 10.15 7.12
C MET A 18 1.03 10.74 6.14
N LEU A 19 1.42 9.99 5.11
CA LEU A 19 2.38 10.43 4.09
C LEU A 19 1.91 11.70 3.34
N PRO A 20 0.72 11.73 2.73
CA PRO A 20 0.21 12.94 2.07
C PRO A 20 -0.09 14.09 3.05
N PHE A 21 -0.42 13.79 4.31
CA PHE A 21 -0.67 14.82 5.33
C PHE A 21 0.62 15.52 5.79
N ILE A 22 1.68 14.75 6.08
CA ILE A 22 2.96 15.29 6.57
C ILE A 22 3.75 15.98 5.45
N SER A 23 3.79 15.39 4.24
CA SER A 23 4.57 15.93 3.12
C SER A 23 3.79 15.82 1.80
N PRO A 24 2.84 16.74 1.55
CA PRO A 24 2.02 16.72 0.34
C PRO A 24 2.86 16.91 -0.93
N LYS A 25 3.96 17.68 -0.86
CA LYS A 25 4.87 17.89 -2.00
C LYS A 25 5.66 16.62 -2.33
N GLY A 26 6.22 15.94 -1.32
CA GLY A 26 6.94 14.69 -1.51
C GLY A 26 6.04 13.59 -2.05
N TYR A 27 4.82 13.48 -1.51
CA TYR A 27 3.81 12.53 -2.00
C TYR A 27 3.43 12.79 -3.46
N ARG A 28 3.19 14.04 -3.85
CA ARG A 28 2.92 14.43 -5.25
C ARG A 28 4.07 14.07 -6.19
N GLN A 29 5.31 14.30 -5.78
CA GLN A 29 6.48 13.96 -6.58
C GLN A 29 6.63 12.45 -6.75
N ALA A 30 6.42 11.67 -5.68
CA ALA A 30 6.43 10.21 -5.75
C ALA A 30 5.33 9.68 -6.69
N MET A 31 4.11 10.22 -6.62
CA MET A 31 3.01 9.88 -7.53
C MET A 31 3.33 10.22 -8.99
N MET A 32 3.97 11.36 -9.25
CA MET A 32 4.43 11.71 -10.60
C MET A 32 5.49 10.74 -11.13
N GLN A 33 6.42 10.29 -10.30
CA GLN A 33 7.41 9.29 -10.68
C GLN A 33 6.75 7.93 -10.98
N MET A 34 5.77 7.53 -10.16
CA MET A 34 4.97 6.33 -10.42
C MET A 34 4.19 6.45 -11.75
N ALA A 35 3.60 7.60 -12.04
CA ALA A 35 2.87 7.83 -13.29
C ALA A 35 3.77 7.79 -14.54
N GLN A 36 5.07 8.07 -14.39
CA GLN A 36 6.06 7.95 -15.47
C GLN A 36 6.69 6.55 -15.55
N THR A 37 6.44 5.68 -14.57
CA THR A 37 6.97 4.33 -14.55
C THR A 37 6.17 3.46 -15.52
N PRO A 38 6.82 2.65 -16.38
CA PRO A 38 6.10 1.77 -17.31
C PRO A 38 5.19 0.77 -16.59
N ASP A 39 3.98 0.57 -17.12
CA ASP A 39 2.98 -0.37 -16.58
C ASP A 39 3.53 -1.77 -16.30
N LYS A 40 4.46 -2.25 -17.12
CA LYS A 40 5.10 -3.57 -16.95
C LYS A 40 5.90 -3.66 -15.65
N ALA A 41 6.62 -2.59 -15.29
CA ALA A 41 7.41 -2.54 -14.05
C ALA A 41 6.49 -2.45 -12.83
N LEU A 42 5.45 -1.59 -12.90
CA LEU A 42 4.42 -1.49 -11.87
C LEU A 42 3.74 -2.84 -11.59
N ARG A 43 3.36 -3.57 -12.65
CA ARG A 43 2.76 -4.90 -12.52
C ARG A 43 3.73 -5.93 -11.93
N ALA A 44 5.01 -5.89 -12.30
CA ALA A 44 6.00 -6.79 -11.73
C ALA A 44 6.17 -6.56 -10.22
N VAL A 45 6.27 -5.30 -9.78
CA VAL A 45 6.34 -4.94 -8.35
C VAL A 45 5.06 -5.37 -7.63
N ALA A 46 3.89 -5.12 -8.22
CA ALA A 46 2.62 -5.54 -7.66
C ALA A 46 2.51 -7.06 -7.52
N LEU A 47 2.98 -7.83 -8.51
CA LEU A 47 3.01 -9.30 -8.44
C LEU A 47 3.89 -9.79 -7.29
N VAL A 48 5.09 -9.21 -7.13
CA VAL A 48 5.98 -9.57 -6.01
C VAL A 48 5.30 -9.26 -4.66
N ALA A 49 4.70 -8.07 -4.52
CA ALA A 49 3.99 -7.69 -3.30
C ALA A 49 2.81 -8.63 -3.00
N LEU A 50 2.04 -9.01 -4.02
CA LEU A 50 0.95 -9.98 -3.89
C LEU A 50 1.44 -11.36 -3.47
N CYS A 51 2.51 -11.87 -4.07
CA CYS A 51 3.11 -13.16 -3.70
C CYS A 51 3.65 -13.16 -2.27
N VAL A 52 4.36 -12.10 -1.86
CA VAL A 52 4.87 -11.95 -0.49
C VAL A 52 3.71 -11.85 0.50
N GLY A 53 2.69 -11.05 0.21
CA GLY A 53 1.50 -10.95 1.04
C GLY A 53 0.76 -12.28 1.18
N ALA A 54 0.59 -13.01 0.09
CA ALA A 54 -0.01 -14.35 0.10
C ALA A 54 0.81 -15.34 0.94
N ALA A 55 2.14 -15.33 0.81
CA ALA A 55 3.03 -16.15 1.61
C ALA A 55 2.92 -15.82 3.10
N LEU A 56 2.94 -14.54 3.46
CA LEU A 56 2.77 -14.10 4.86
C LEU A 56 1.43 -14.54 5.45
N VAL A 57 0.33 -14.39 4.70
CA VAL A 57 -1.00 -14.85 5.13
C VAL A 57 -1.00 -16.36 5.33
N TYR A 58 -0.39 -17.11 4.41
CA TYR A 58 -0.25 -18.55 4.51
C TYR A 58 0.57 -18.99 5.74
N PHE A 59 1.68 -18.32 6.04
CA PHE A 59 2.51 -18.64 7.22
C PHE A 59 1.90 -18.17 8.55
N SER A 60 1.10 -17.11 8.54
CA SER A 60 0.41 -16.60 9.74
C SER A 60 -0.82 -17.43 10.15
N ARG A 61 -1.19 -18.42 9.32
CA ARG A 61 -2.35 -19.28 9.49
C ARG A 61 -1.91 -20.69 9.87
#